data_AF-A0A8S9N5L3-F1
#
_entry.id   AF-A0A8S9N5L3-F1
#
_cell.length_a   1.000
_cell.length_b   1.000
_cell.length_c   1.000
_cell.angle_alpha   90.00
_cell.angle_beta   90.00
_cell.angle_gamma   90.00
#
_symmetry.space_group_name_H-M   'P 1'
#
loop_
_entity.id
_entity.type
_entity.pdbx_description
1 polymer ?
#
loop_
_entity_poly.entity_id
_entity_poly.type
_entity_poly.pdbx_seq_one_letter_code
_entity_poly.pdbx_strand_id
1 'polypeptide(L)' 'MNMGAFSYITPRLWTAMRSLGRGDMEDIKYVGRGPSAATATGFYTFHVKEQAELVQVAIGKEPIS' A
#
# COMPACT_ATOMS: atom_id res chain seq x y z
N MET A 1 2.83 4.54 -5.86
CA MET A 1 3.00 3.10 -6.01
C MET A 1 3.56 2.73 -7.39
N ASN A 2 4.85 3.00 -7.61
CA ASN A 2 5.60 2.51 -8.77
C ASN A 2 6.86 1.73 -8.34
N MET A 3 7.00 1.51 -7.03
CA MET A 3 8.12 0.86 -6.37
C MET A 3 7.61 -0.13 -5.33
N GLY A 4 8.50 -0.99 -4.86
CA GLY A 4 8.16 -2.06 -3.92
C GLY A 4 7.43 -3.22 -4.59
N ALA A 5 6.87 -4.11 -3.77
CA ALA A 5 6.36 -5.39 -4.24
C ALA A 5 4.93 -5.34 -4.80
N PHE A 6 4.17 -4.26 -4.57
CA PHE A 6 2.72 -4.25 -4.77
C PHE A 6 2.29 -4.78 -6.15
N SER A 7 2.76 -4.18 -7.24
CA SER A 7 2.39 -4.57 -8.60
C SER A 7 2.74 -6.03 -8.92
N TYR A 8 3.79 -6.57 -8.31
CA TYR A 8 4.18 -7.96 -8.47
C TYR A 8 3.33 -8.92 -7.62
N ILE A 9 3.01 -8.54 -6.38
CA ILE A 9 2.30 -9.44 -5.45
C ILE A 9 0.79 -9.41 -5.61
N THR A 10 0.17 -8.31 -6.06
CA THR A 10 -1.28 -8.16 -6.16
C THR A 10 -1.97 -9.34 -6.89
N PRO A 11 -1.55 -9.79 -8.09
CA PRO A 11 -2.20 -10.92 -8.75
C PRO A 11 -2.05 -12.24 -7.98
N ARG A 12 -0.94 -12.43 -7.25
CA ARG A 12 -0.69 -13.62 -6.43
C ARG A 12 -1.54 -13.61 -5.16
N LEU A 13 -1.66 -12.44 -4.53
CA LEU A 13 -2.52 -12.24 -3.37
C LEU A 13 -3.99 -12.46 -3.75
N TRP A 14 -4.43 -11.94 -4.89
CA TRP A 14 -5.77 -12.18 -5.42
C TRP A 14 -6.05 -13.67 -5.62
N THR A 15 -5.10 -14.41 -6.22
CA THR A 15 -5.23 -15.86 -6.39
C THR A 15 -5.46 -16.57 -5.05
N ALA A 16 -4.68 -16.21 -4.02
CA ALA A 16 -4.83 -16.78 -2.69
C ALA A 16 -6.17 -16.38 -2.03
N MET A 17 -6.56 -15.11 -2.10
CA MET A 17 -7.82 -14.63 -1.54
C MET A 17 -9.03 -15.33 -2.17
N ARG A 18 -9.05 -15.46 -3.50
CA ARG A 18 -10.11 -16.15 -4.23
C ARG A 18 -10.19 -17.63 -3.84
N SER A 19 -9.04 -18.31 -3.70
CA SER A 19 -9.00 -19.72 -3.28
C SER A 19 -9.60 -19.95 -1.89
N LEU A 20 -9.54 -18.94 -1.02
CA LEU A 20 -10.06 -18.97 0.35
C LEU A 20 -11.48 -18.37 0.45
N GLY A 21 -12.07 -17.91 -0.66
CA GLY A 21 -13.38 -17.24 -0.66
C GLY A 21 -13.38 -15.90 0.11
N ARG A 22 -12.24 -15.19 0.14
CA ARG A 22 -12.04 -13.96 0.95
C ARG A 22 -12.19 -12.66 0.17
N GLY A 23 -12.63 -12.71 -1.08
CA GLY A 23 -12.82 -11.53 -1.93
C GLY A 23 -12.10 -11.64 -3.28
N ASP A 24 -12.23 -10.57 -4.06
CA ASP A 24 -11.68 -10.41 -5.40
C ASP A 24 -10.55 -9.36 -5.44
N MET A 25 -10.10 -8.99 -6.64
CA MET A 25 -8.94 -8.12 -6.82
C MET A 25 -9.23 -6.70 -6.30
N GLU A 26 -10.48 -6.26 -6.39
CA GLU A 26 -11.00 -4.96 -5.95
C GLU A 26 -10.93 -4.79 -4.43
N ASP A 27 -10.89 -5.89 -3.68
CA ASP A 27 -10.76 -5.90 -2.22
C ASP A 27 -9.31 -5.71 -1.75
N ILE A 28 -8.34 -5.82 -2.66
CA ILE A 28 -6.92 -5.57 -2.35
C ILE A 28 -6.64 -4.07 -2.42
N LYS A 29 -6.60 -3.43 -1.25
CA LYS A 29 -6.29 -2.00 -1.13
C LYS A 29 -4.81 -1.74 -0.89
N TYR A 30 -4.31 -0.59 -1.33
CA TYR A 30 -2.92 -0.17 -1.13
C TYR A 30 -2.82 0.89 -0.05
N VAL A 31 -1.87 0.69 0.87
CA VAL A 31 -1.38 1.75 1.75
C VAL A 31 0.13 1.76 1.69
N GLY A 32 0.68 2.93 1.38
CA GLY A 32 2.12 3.14 1.23
C GLY A 32 2.41 4.48 0.56
N ARG A 33 3.68 4.72 0.24
CA ARG A 33 4.10 5.99 -0.39
C ARG A 33 3.51 6.15 -1.80
N GLY A 34 3.27 7.41 -2.18
CA GLY A 34 2.86 7.79 -3.53
C GLY A 34 3.91 7.42 -4.59
N PRO A 35 3.56 7.45 -5.90
CA PRO A 35 4.55 7.28 -6.95
C PRO A 35 5.63 8.36 -6.87
N SER A 36 6.89 7.98 -7.07
CA SER A 36 8.02 8.92 -7.05
C SER A 36 9.11 8.43 -8.00
N ALA A 37 9.88 9.36 -8.58
CA ALA A 37 11.09 9.02 -9.34
C ALA A 37 12.23 8.55 -8.42
N ALA A 38 12.33 9.14 -7.22
CA ALA A 38 13.29 8.77 -6.19
C ALA A 38 12.68 7.80 -5.17
N THR A 39 13.49 6.94 -4.57
CA THR A 39 13.04 5.91 -3.61
C THR A 39 12.49 6.47 -2.31
N ALA A 40 13.01 7.62 -1.86
CA ALA A 40 12.54 8.36 -0.70
C ALA A 40 12.87 9.84 -0.85
N THR A 41 12.18 10.67 -0.08
CA THR A 41 12.61 12.06 0.15
C THR A 41 13.97 12.10 0.85
N GLY A 42 14.83 13.05 0.45
CA GLY A 42 16.11 13.31 1.12
C GLY A 42 15.97 14.09 2.43
N PHE A 43 14.77 14.60 2.74
CA PHE A 43 14.52 15.38 3.94
C PHE A 43 13.93 14.50 5.04
N TYR A 44 14.65 14.34 6.14
CA TYR A 44 14.22 13.53 7.28
C TYR A 44 12.84 13.91 7.82
N THR A 45 12.55 15.20 7.95
CA THR A 45 11.27 15.70 8.47
C THR A 45 10.09 15.27 7.58
N PHE A 46 10.27 15.29 6.26
CA PHE A 46 9.27 14.78 5.33
C PHE A 46 9.16 13.26 5.39
N HIS A 47 10.28 12.55 5.52
CA HIS A 47 10.26 11.09 5.63
C HIS A 47 9.45 10.60 6.84
N VAL A 48 9.65 11.22 8.01
CA VAL A 48 8.89 10.92 9.23
C VAL A 48 7.41 11.24 9.06
N LYS A 49 7.09 12.36 8.41
CA LYS A 49 5.70 12.74 8.12
C LYS A 49 5.01 11.71 7.23
N GLU A 50 5.61 11.35 6.09
CA GLU A 50 5.07 10.32 5.19
C GLU A 50 4.87 8.97 5.91
N GLN A 51 5.81 8.62 6.80
CA GLN A 51 5.73 7.37 7.56
C GLN A 51 4.58 7.37 8.56
N ALA A 52 4.36 8.48 9.27
CA ALA A 52 3.25 8.60 10.21
C ALA A 52 1.90 8.56 9.47
N GLU A 53 1.78 9.27 8.36
CA GLU A 53 0.57 9.33 7.53
C GLU A 53 0.17 7.93 7.01
N LEU A 54 1.11 7.19 6.39
CA LEU A 54 0.78 5.87 5.86
C LEU A 54 0.44 4.86 6.97
N VAL A 55 1.05 4.95 8.14
CA VAL A 55 0.74 4.05 9.26
C VAL A 55 -0.67 4.34 9.80
N GLN A 56 -1.02 5.63 9.95
CA GLN A 56 -2.35 6.03 10.39
C GLN A 56 -3.45 5.55 9.43
N VAL A 57 -3.23 5.65 8.11
CA VAL A 57 -4.17 5.11 7.12
C VAL A 57 -4.26 3.58 7.20
N ALA A 58 -3.13 2.88 7.39
CA ALA A 58 -3.10 1.42 7.41
C ALA A 58 -3.86 0.78 8.58
N ILE A 59 -3.82 1.42 9.76
CA ILE A 59 -4.46 0.91 10.99
C ILE A 59 -5.77 1.65 11.33
N GLY A 60 -6.10 2.68 10.53
CA GLY A 60 -7.27 3.51 10.71
C GLY A 60 -8.57 2.72 10.56
N LYS A 61 -9.66 3.26 11.12
CA LYS A 61 -11.00 2.68 10.96
C LYS A 61 -11.69 3.11 9.66
N GLU A 62 -11.17 4.16 9.03
CA GLU A 62 -11.73 4.70 7.80
C GLU A 62 -11.46 3.75 6.63
N PRO A 63 -12.42 3.60 5.70
CA PRO A 63 -12.20 2.77 4.52
C PRO A 63 -11.06 3.33 3.67
N ILE A 64 -10.20 2.44 3.17
CA ILE A 64 -9.15 2.78 2.21
C ILE A 64 -9.79 2.91 0.83
N SER A 65 -9.77 4.11 0.27
CA SER A 65 -10.32 4.41 -1.06
C SER A 65 -9.45 3.90 -2.20
#